data_AF-A0A354T8J7-F1
#
_entry.id   AF-A0A354T8J7-F1
#
_cell.length_a   1.000
_cell.length_b   1.000
_cell.length_c   1.000
_cell.angle_alpha   90.00
_cell.angle_beta   90.00
_cell.angle_gamma   90.00
#
_symmetry.space_group_name_H-M   'P 1'
#
loop_
_entity.id
_entity.type
_entity.pdbx_description
1 polymer ?
#
loop_
_entity_poly.entity_id
_entity_poly.type
_entity_poly.pdbx_seq_one_letter_code
_entity_poly.pdbx_strand_id
1 'polypeptide(L)'
;MESLLASAATDPAFSDFQVMSFGSLLLPDHPIRFGFQVDIVPSNCPSSILFGLISRDPVNGGCAKTSGFAVRLELDMREVWDALNGSGLVGWVEHPLGLAGFTDEEPLLLGWEIEFHGKALIPKLVVADQQWLYPAIQCPNPIVMESIVGWQGEWEADPRGVFLHPALWREQVPLTSATEPQTQSVAA
;
A
#
# COMPACT_ATOMS: atom_id res chain seq x y z
N MET A 1 7.63 21.37 -7.29
CA MET A 1 6.92 20.91 -6.09
C MET A 1 5.74 20.11 -6.61
N GLU A 2 5.95 18.80 -6.78
CA GLU A 2 4.88 17.89 -7.23
C GLU A 2 3.81 17.84 -6.13
N SER A 3 2.54 17.80 -6.53
CA SER A 3 1.42 17.76 -5.60
C SER A 3 1.48 16.48 -4.77
N LEU A 4 1.63 16.63 -3.44
CA LEU A 4 1.60 15.53 -2.47
C LEU A 4 0.18 15.00 -2.22
N LEU A 5 -0.85 15.70 -2.73
CA LEU A 5 -2.22 15.23 -2.67
C LEU A 5 -2.35 13.98 -3.55
N ALA A 6 -2.72 12.86 -2.93
CA ALA A 6 -2.98 11.64 -3.67
C ALA A 6 -4.12 11.86 -4.65
N SER A 7 -4.02 11.27 -5.85
CA SER A 7 -5.17 11.24 -6.76
C SER A 7 -6.39 10.65 -6.05
N ALA A 8 -6.13 9.66 -5.20
CA ALA A 8 -7.05 8.99 -4.29
C ALA A 8 -8.04 9.87 -3.52
N ALA A 9 -7.69 11.11 -3.17
CA ALA A 9 -8.47 11.96 -2.27
C ALA A 9 -9.92 12.22 -2.76
N THR A 10 -10.21 11.98 -4.03
CA THR A 10 -11.56 12.16 -4.60
C THR A 10 -12.45 10.92 -4.54
N ASP A 11 -11.99 9.80 -3.98
CA ASP A 11 -12.84 8.61 -3.82
C ASP A 11 -13.79 8.78 -2.64
N PRO A 12 -15.11 8.49 -2.78
CA PRO A 12 -16.05 8.57 -1.67
C PRO A 12 -15.66 7.74 -0.45
N ALA A 13 -14.94 6.62 -0.62
CA ALA A 13 -14.45 5.81 0.48
C ALA A 13 -13.46 6.56 1.40
N PHE A 14 -12.86 7.63 0.90
CA PHE A 14 -11.84 8.41 1.60
C PHE A 14 -12.28 9.85 1.89
N SER A 15 -13.57 10.19 1.74
CA SER A 15 -14.07 11.57 1.85
C SER A 15 -13.78 12.23 3.20
N ASP A 16 -13.69 11.41 4.25
CA ASP A 16 -13.48 11.88 5.63
C ASP A 16 -11.98 11.96 5.99
N PHE A 17 -11.09 11.63 5.05
CA PHE A 17 -9.65 11.58 5.25
C PHE A 17 -8.94 12.67 4.44
N GLN A 18 -7.94 13.29 5.07
CA GLN A 18 -6.88 13.94 4.33
C GLN A 18 -5.93 12.85 3.82
N VAL A 19 -5.67 12.80 2.51
CA VAL A 19 -4.90 11.69 1.89
C VAL A 19 -3.66 12.23 1.19
N MET A 20 -2.51 11.62 1.47
CA MET A 20 -1.24 11.86 0.82
C MET A 20 -0.72 10.63 0.10
N SER A 21 0.08 10.86 -0.94
CA SER A 21 0.71 9.81 -1.73
C SER A 21 2.20 9.71 -1.44
N PHE A 22 2.72 8.48 -1.34
CA PHE A 22 4.15 8.19 -1.24
C PHE A 22 4.76 7.69 -2.57
N GLY A 23 4.03 7.90 -3.67
CA GLY A 23 4.45 7.54 -5.00
C GLY A 23 3.57 6.48 -5.64
N SER A 24 3.96 6.09 -6.85
CA SER A 24 3.19 5.14 -7.67
C SER A 24 4.11 4.17 -8.40
N LEU A 25 3.62 2.95 -8.62
CA LEU A 25 4.28 1.90 -9.38
C LEU A 25 3.50 1.60 -10.64
N LEU A 26 4.19 1.60 -11.78
CA LEU A 26 3.68 0.98 -12.99
C LEU A 26 3.80 -0.54 -12.84
N LEU A 27 2.67 -1.26 -12.96
CA LEU A 27 2.72 -2.72 -12.95
C LEU A 27 3.03 -3.25 -14.35
N PRO A 28 3.90 -4.28 -14.45
CA PRO A 28 4.12 -4.98 -15.71
C PRO A 28 2.92 -5.86 -16.08
N ASP A 29 2.96 -6.43 -17.27
CA ASP A 29 1.97 -7.39 -17.79
C ASP A 29 2.28 -8.86 -17.43
N HIS A 30 3.31 -9.09 -16.61
CA HIS A 30 3.72 -10.41 -16.14
C HIS A 30 3.57 -10.53 -14.61
N PRO A 31 3.55 -11.75 -14.06
CA PRO A 31 3.52 -11.94 -12.61
C PRO A 31 4.68 -11.28 -11.90
N ILE A 32 4.42 -10.67 -10.75
CA ILE A 32 5.40 -9.94 -9.93
C ILE A 32 4.89 -9.77 -8.51
N ARG A 33 5.79 -9.61 -7.54
CA ARG A 33 5.42 -9.09 -6.22
C ARG A 33 5.83 -7.64 -6.06
N PHE A 34 4.98 -6.89 -5.40
CA PHE A 34 5.21 -5.49 -5.08
C PHE A 34 4.56 -5.15 -3.75
N GLY A 35 4.88 -4.00 -3.20
CA GLY A 35 4.36 -3.64 -1.91
C GLY A 35 4.62 -2.20 -1.53
N PHE A 36 3.96 -1.81 -0.46
CA PHE A 36 4.14 -0.52 0.19
C PHE A 36 4.20 -0.75 1.68
N GLN A 37 5.16 -0.11 2.34
CA GLN A 37 5.25 -0.13 3.78
C GLN A 37 5.56 1.26 4.33
N VAL A 38 5.15 1.47 5.57
CA VAL A 38 5.41 2.67 6.34
C VAL A 38 5.40 2.33 7.83
N ASP A 39 6.27 2.98 8.58
CA ASP A 39 6.34 2.85 10.03
C ASP A 39 5.55 4.00 10.68
N ILE A 40 4.85 3.71 11.77
CA ILE A 40 4.19 4.72 12.60
C ILE A 40 4.50 4.53 14.07
N VAL A 41 4.52 5.64 14.80
CA VAL A 41 4.46 5.61 16.27
C VAL A 41 3.04 6.02 16.67
N PRO A 42 2.20 5.10 17.20
CA PRO A 42 0.78 5.37 17.43
C PRO A 42 0.52 6.60 18.31
N SER A 43 1.37 6.88 19.30
CA SER A 43 1.23 8.07 20.17
C SER A 43 1.42 9.38 19.44
N ASN A 44 2.10 9.35 18.29
CA ASN A 44 2.31 10.52 17.45
C ASN A 44 1.21 10.69 16.43
N CYS A 45 0.32 9.71 16.25
CA CYS A 45 -0.68 9.69 15.19
C CYS A 45 -2.07 10.16 15.65
N PRO A 46 -2.92 10.61 14.71
CA PRO A 46 -4.35 10.74 14.97
C PRO A 46 -5.00 9.36 15.19
N SER A 47 -6.14 9.34 15.89
CA SER A 47 -6.84 8.10 16.25
C SER A 47 -7.25 7.23 15.06
N SER A 48 -7.44 7.81 13.88
CA SER A 48 -7.87 7.09 12.68
C SER A 48 -6.94 7.37 11.51
N ILE A 49 -6.27 6.32 11.02
CA ILE A 49 -5.31 6.36 9.91
C ILE A 49 -5.81 5.50 8.77
N LEU A 50 -5.75 6.01 7.55
CA LEU A 50 -5.94 5.26 6.32
C LEU A 50 -4.58 4.79 5.78
N PHE A 51 -4.47 3.54 5.35
CA PHE A 51 -3.26 2.98 4.74
C PHE A 51 -3.64 2.10 3.56
N GLY A 52 -3.07 2.35 2.37
CA GLY A 52 -3.52 1.67 1.18
C GLY A 52 -2.55 1.65 0.00
N LEU A 53 -2.87 0.77 -0.93
CA LEU A 53 -2.26 0.62 -2.24
C LEU A 53 -3.37 0.46 -3.26
N ILE A 54 -3.61 1.51 -4.05
CA ILE A 54 -4.82 1.63 -4.88
C ILE A 54 -4.48 1.89 -6.35
N SER A 55 -5.41 1.57 -7.24
CA SER A 55 -5.36 1.87 -8.66
C SER A 55 -6.61 2.64 -9.05
N ARG A 56 -6.45 3.54 -10.02
CA ARG A 56 -7.54 4.22 -10.68
C ARG A 56 -7.46 3.95 -12.16
N ASP A 57 -8.61 3.70 -12.76
CA ASP A 57 -8.73 3.55 -14.21
C ASP A 57 -8.69 4.94 -14.86
N PRO A 58 -7.60 5.31 -15.58
CA PRO A 58 -7.50 6.61 -16.22
C PRO A 58 -8.31 6.69 -17.53
N VAL A 59 -8.78 5.56 -18.07
CA VAL A 59 -9.34 5.47 -19.43
C VAL A 59 -10.84 5.78 -19.46
N ASN A 60 -11.58 5.46 -18.38
CA ASN A 60 -13.04 5.48 -18.42
C ASN A 60 -13.73 6.80 -18.00
N GLY A 61 -12.99 7.86 -17.62
CA GLY A 61 -13.44 9.26 -17.59
C GLY A 61 -14.67 9.65 -16.74
N GLY A 62 -15.47 8.71 -16.25
CA GLY A 62 -16.48 8.88 -15.21
C GLY A 62 -15.91 8.48 -13.86
N CYS A 63 -16.63 8.81 -12.76
CA CYS A 63 -16.26 8.55 -11.36
C CYS A 63 -15.38 7.31 -11.23
N ALA A 64 -14.05 7.52 -11.24
CA ALA A 64 -13.10 6.45 -11.51
C ALA A 64 -13.18 5.47 -10.35
N LYS A 65 -13.65 4.25 -10.62
CA LYS A 65 -13.76 3.22 -9.58
C LYS A 65 -12.36 2.92 -9.06
N THR A 66 -12.06 3.36 -7.83
CA THR A 66 -10.83 2.95 -7.16
C THR A 66 -10.87 1.45 -6.93
N SER A 67 -9.79 0.78 -7.29
CA SER A 67 -9.59 -0.66 -7.07
C SER A 67 -8.30 -0.86 -6.31
N GLY A 68 -8.22 -1.80 -5.39
CA GLY A 68 -6.99 -2.04 -4.63
C GLY A 68 -7.29 -2.42 -3.19
N PHE A 69 -6.37 -2.05 -2.31
CA PHE A 69 -6.44 -2.41 -0.90
C PHE A 69 -6.27 -1.16 -0.07
N ALA A 70 -7.19 -0.94 0.86
CA ALA A 70 -7.03 0.10 1.86
C ALA A 70 -7.65 -0.38 3.16
N VAL A 71 -6.96 -0.10 4.26
CA VAL A 71 -7.46 -0.31 5.61
C VAL A 71 -7.48 0.99 6.37
N ARG A 72 -8.45 1.10 7.28
CA ARG A 72 -8.52 2.13 8.30
C ARG A 72 -8.14 1.51 9.63
N LEU A 73 -7.11 2.06 10.26
CA LEU A 73 -6.68 1.72 11.60
C LEU A 73 -7.33 2.67 12.59
N GLU A 74 -8.17 2.14 13.46
CA GLU A 74 -8.76 2.84 14.60
C GLU A 74 -7.89 2.55 15.83
N LEU A 75 -6.93 3.42 16.11
CA LEU A 75 -5.90 3.20 17.13
C LEU A 75 -6.48 3.10 18.53
N ASP A 76 -7.49 3.91 18.88
CA ASP A 76 -8.09 3.88 20.22
C ASP A 76 -8.72 2.51 20.55
N MET A 77 -9.35 1.88 19.56
CA MET A 77 -9.95 0.55 19.68
C MET A 77 -9.00 -0.57 19.25
N ARG A 78 -7.83 -0.21 18.69
CA ARG A 78 -6.85 -1.11 18.07
C ARG A 78 -7.46 -1.95 16.96
N GLU A 79 -8.42 -1.42 16.21
CA GLU A 79 -9.13 -2.16 15.17
C GLU A 79 -8.58 -1.84 13.78
N VAL A 80 -8.52 -2.86 12.93
CA VAL A 80 -8.14 -2.73 11.53
C VAL A 80 -9.36 -3.04 10.68
N TRP A 81 -9.91 -2.03 10.01
CA TRP A 81 -11.11 -2.13 9.19
C TRP A 81 -10.75 -2.06 7.71
N ASP A 82 -11.44 -2.85 6.89
CA ASP A 82 -11.42 -2.65 5.45
C ASP A 82 -12.08 -1.32 5.09
N ALA A 83 -11.33 -0.45 4.43
CA ALA A 83 -11.78 0.89 4.04
C ALA A 83 -12.29 0.97 2.59
N LEU A 84 -12.02 -0.03 1.74
CA LEU A 84 -12.30 0.08 0.29
C LEU A 84 -13.20 -1.04 -0.24
N ASN A 85 -13.07 -2.27 0.26
CA ASN A 85 -13.75 -3.43 -0.30
C ASN A 85 -14.99 -3.86 0.50
N GLY A 86 -15.28 -3.20 1.63
CA GLY A 86 -16.51 -3.42 2.41
C GLY A 86 -16.53 -4.74 3.19
N SER A 87 -15.37 -5.34 3.48
CA SER A 87 -15.24 -6.61 4.20
C SER A 87 -15.47 -6.48 5.71
N GLY A 88 -15.53 -5.26 6.23
CA GLY A 88 -15.71 -4.99 7.66
C GLY A 88 -14.40 -5.09 8.45
N LEU A 89 -14.48 -5.59 9.68
CA LEU A 89 -13.33 -5.73 10.57
C LEU A 89 -12.39 -6.83 10.06
N VAL A 90 -11.14 -6.47 9.81
CA VAL A 90 -10.08 -7.37 9.33
C VAL A 90 -9.34 -8.00 10.50
N GLY A 91 -9.06 -7.23 11.55
CA GLY A 91 -8.27 -7.68 12.69
C GLY A 91 -8.03 -6.61 13.74
N TRP A 92 -7.08 -6.87 14.64
CA TRP A 92 -6.69 -5.95 15.70
C TRP A 92 -5.18 -5.74 15.74
N VAL A 93 -4.76 -4.59 16.25
CA VAL A 93 -3.36 -4.31 16.59
C VAL A 93 -3.06 -4.89 17.97
N GLU A 94 -2.27 -5.96 18.04
CA GLU A 94 -1.87 -6.54 19.33
C GLU A 94 -0.40 -6.28 19.64
N HIS A 95 -0.14 -6.02 20.92
CA HIS A 95 1.19 -5.93 21.49
C HIS A 95 1.08 -6.16 23.01
N PRO A 96 2.03 -6.83 23.69
CA PRO A 96 1.94 -7.12 25.13
C PRO A 96 1.76 -5.88 26.01
N LEU A 97 2.31 -4.75 25.59
CA LEU A 97 2.20 -3.45 26.27
C LEU A 97 1.09 -2.55 25.69
N GLY A 98 0.22 -3.09 24.82
CA GLY A 98 -0.69 -2.31 24.01
C GLY A 98 0.05 -1.34 23.08
N LEU A 99 -0.63 -0.29 22.63
CA LEU A 99 -0.05 0.68 21.68
C LEU A 99 1.17 1.42 22.24
N ALA A 100 1.28 1.56 23.56
CA ALA A 100 2.42 2.19 24.22
C ALA A 100 3.73 1.40 24.08
N GLY A 101 3.67 0.15 23.60
CA GLY A 101 4.86 -0.62 23.29
C GLY A 101 5.51 -0.28 21.95
N PHE A 102 4.82 0.47 21.08
CA PHE A 102 5.40 0.95 19.83
C PHE A 102 6.03 2.32 20.06
N THR A 103 7.33 2.45 19.82
CA THR A 103 8.12 3.67 20.07
C THR A 103 8.89 4.08 18.82
N ASP A 104 9.68 5.15 18.91
CA ASP A 104 10.55 5.58 17.80
C ASP A 104 11.62 4.52 17.46
N GLU A 105 12.04 3.72 18.44
CA GLU A 105 13.00 2.62 18.28
C GLU A 105 12.35 1.35 17.73
N GLU A 106 11.11 1.08 18.13
CA GLU A 106 10.33 -0.10 17.71
C GLU A 106 8.95 0.37 17.20
N PRO A 107 8.90 0.98 16.00
CA PRO A 107 7.65 1.52 15.48
C PRO A 107 6.71 0.40 15.01
N LEU A 108 5.43 0.74 14.88
CA LEU A 108 4.42 -0.14 14.29
C LEU A 108 4.58 -0.11 12.76
N LEU A 109 4.95 -1.25 12.18
CA LEU A 109 5.03 -1.44 10.73
C LEU A 109 3.63 -1.64 10.13
N LEU A 110 3.29 -0.85 9.11
CA LEU A 110 2.17 -1.10 8.21
C LEU A 110 2.71 -1.53 6.86
N GLY A 111 2.23 -2.65 6.33
CA GLY A 111 2.73 -3.21 5.09
C GLY A 111 1.65 -3.85 4.23
N TRP A 112 1.69 -3.58 2.93
CA TRP A 112 1.04 -4.37 1.91
C TRP A 112 2.11 -5.10 1.10
N GLU A 113 1.98 -6.42 0.99
CA GLU A 113 2.66 -7.19 -0.04
C GLU A 113 1.61 -7.78 -0.98
N ILE A 114 1.74 -7.53 -2.27
CA ILE A 114 0.79 -7.96 -3.28
C ILE A 114 1.50 -8.88 -4.26
N GLU A 115 0.94 -10.08 -4.43
CA GLU A 115 1.27 -10.94 -5.56
C GLU A 115 0.30 -10.62 -6.71
N PHE A 116 0.85 -10.21 -7.84
CA PHE A 116 0.10 -10.02 -9.07
C PHE A 116 0.26 -11.24 -9.96
N HIS A 117 -0.86 -11.84 -10.36
CA HIS A 117 -0.88 -12.98 -11.26
C HIS A 117 -2.05 -12.92 -12.24
N GLY A 118 -1.76 -12.68 -13.51
CA GLY A 118 -2.75 -12.53 -14.58
C GLY A 118 -3.58 -11.25 -14.42
N LYS A 119 -4.72 -11.35 -13.70
CA LYS A 119 -5.59 -10.22 -13.34
C LYS A 119 -5.95 -10.20 -11.85
N ALA A 120 -5.43 -11.15 -11.10
CA ALA A 120 -5.64 -11.24 -9.67
C ALA A 120 -4.56 -10.44 -8.94
N LEU A 121 -4.99 -9.63 -7.98
CA LEU A 121 -4.14 -9.06 -6.95
C LEU A 121 -4.41 -9.83 -5.66
N ILE A 122 -3.39 -10.51 -5.15
CA ILE A 122 -3.47 -11.34 -3.95
C ILE A 122 -2.72 -10.60 -2.84
N PRO A 123 -3.43 -10.00 -1.88
CA PRO A 123 -2.82 -9.18 -0.86
C PRO A 123 -2.39 -9.99 0.37
N LYS A 124 -1.36 -9.50 1.01
CA LYS A 124 -0.95 -9.83 2.36
C LYS A 124 -0.83 -8.52 3.13
N LEU A 125 -1.68 -8.35 4.14
CA LEU A 125 -1.63 -7.20 5.04
C LEU A 125 -0.69 -7.53 6.20
N VAL A 126 0.26 -6.64 6.47
CA VAL A 126 1.16 -6.67 7.62
C VAL A 126 0.82 -5.50 8.53
N VAL A 127 0.57 -5.78 9.81
CA VAL A 127 0.36 -4.77 10.86
C VAL A 127 1.16 -5.20 12.07
N ALA A 128 2.11 -4.38 12.49
CA ALA A 128 3.17 -4.75 13.43
C ALA A 128 3.93 -6.00 12.93
N ASP A 129 3.90 -7.10 13.68
CA ASP A 129 4.49 -8.40 13.35
C ASP A 129 3.45 -9.41 12.83
N GLN A 130 2.19 -8.99 12.68
CA GLN A 130 1.08 -9.85 12.33
C GLN A 130 0.74 -9.80 10.85
N GLN A 131 0.27 -10.93 10.34
CA GLN A 131 -0.17 -11.08 8.96
C GLN A 131 -1.66 -11.41 8.92
N TRP A 132 -2.42 -10.60 8.20
CA TRP A 132 -3.86 -10.78 8.07
C TRP A 132 -4.22 -11.23 6.67
N LEU A 133 -5.16 -12.18 6.59
CA LEU A 133 -5.77 -12.55 5.33
C LEU A 133 -6.70 -11.43 4.89
N TYR A 134 -6.50 -10.96 3.66
CA TYR A 134 -7.35 -9.95 3.05
C TYR A 134 -7.86 -10.48 1.69
N PRO A 135 -9.10 -10.17 1.28
CA PRO A 135 -9.66 -10.72 0.05
C PRO A 135 -8.84 -10.37 -1.19
N ALA A 136 -8.56 -11.37 -2.03
CA ALA A 136 -8.00 -11.14 -3.35
C ALA A 136 -9.03 -10.43 -4.24
N ILE A 137 -8.58 -9.49 -5.06
CA ILE A 137 -9.45 -8.75 -5.99
C ILE A 137 -9.04 -8.99 -7.43
N GLN A 138 -10.01 -8.84 -8.33
CA GLN A 138 -9.73 -8.76 -9.76
C GLN A 138 -9.44 -7.31 -10.12
N CYS A 139 -8.24 -7.06 -10.62
CA CYS A 139 -7.89 -5.79 -11.23
C CYS A 139 -7.57 -6.07 -12.71
N PRO A 140 -8.52 -5.82 -13.62
CA PRO A 140 -8.36 -6.23 -15.02
C PRO A 140 -7.31 -5.41 -15.77
N ASN A 141 -7.07 -4.16 -15.33
CA ASN A 141 -6.12 -3.22 -15.94
C ASN A 141 -5.35 -2.45 -14.85
N PRO A 142 -4.56 -3.09 -13.97
CA PRO A 142 -3.79 -2.36 -12.97
C PRO A 142 -2.57 -1.76 -13.69
N ILE A 143 -2.75 -0.60 -14.31
CA ILE A 143 -1.64 0.06 -15.02
C ILE A 143 -0.72 0.70 -13.97
N VAL A 144 -1.31 1.37 -12.99
CA VAL A 144 -0.59 2.10 -11.94
C VAL A 144 -1.20 1.79 -10.58
N MET A 145 -0.34 1.49 -9.60
CA MET A 145 -0.69 1.37 -8.19
C MET A 145 -0.08 2.56 -7.42
N GLU A 146 -0.92 3.39 -6.82
CA GLU A 146 -0.56 4.51 -5.97
C GLU A 146 -0.55 4.08 -4.49
N SER A 147 0.54 4.39 -3.79
CA SER A 147 0.64 4.23 -2.34
C SER A 147 -0.01 5.40 -1.63
N ILE A 148 -0.90 5.12 -0.68
CA ILE A 148 -1.63 6.16 0.04
C ILE A 148 -1.56 5.98 1.54
N VAL A 149 -1.50 7.11 2.21
CA VAL A 149 -1.74 7.22 3.64
C VAL A 149 -2.67 8.38 3.87
N GLY A 150 -3.58 8.28 4.83
CA GLY A 150 -4.44 9.37 5.20
C GLY A 150 -4.77 9.40 6.68
N TRP A 151 -5.40 10.48 7.12
CA TRP A 151 -5.84 10.64 8.50
C TRP A 151 -7.15 11.41 8.58
N GLN A 152 -7.92 11.14 9.61
CA GLN A 152 -9.18 11.83 9.86
C GLN A 152 -8.96 13.04 10.80
N GLY A 153 -9.67 14.13 10.51
CA GLY A 153 -9.68 15.35 11.34
C GLY A 153 -8.55 16.34 11.04
N GLU A 154 -8.53 17.43 11.81
CA GLU A 154 -7.43 18.40 11.79
C GLU A 154 -6.29 17.90 12.67
N TRP A 155 -5.08 17.96 12.13
CA TRP A 155 -3.89 17.49 12.80
C TRP A 155 -2.72 18.41 12.46
N GLU A 156 -2.10 18.96 13.51
CA GLU A 156 -1.13 20.05 13.37
C GLU A 156 0.28 19.57 13.00
N ALA A 157 0.57 18.28 13.17
CA ALA A 157 1.88 17.73 12.86
C ALA A 157 2.07 17.59 11.34
N ASP A 158 3.30 17.79 10.87
CA ASP A 158 3.66 17.47 9.49
C ASP A 158 3.58 15.95 9.30
N PRO A 159 2.71 15.42 8.43
CA PRO A 159 2.54 13.97 8.26
C PRO A 159 3.84 13.29 7.80
N ARG A 160 4.76 14.02 7.15
CA ARG A 160 6.08 13.49 6.74
C ARG A 160 7.01 13.19 7.93
N GLY A 161 6.75 13.79 9.08
CA GLY A 161 7.47 13.53 10.32
C GLY A 161 6.90 12.37 11.13
N VAL A 162 5.77 11.79 10.71
CA VAL A 162 5.05 10.77 11.48
C VAL A 162 4.93 9.46 10.74
N PHE A 163 4.77 9.52 9.42
CA PHE A 163 4.84 8.37 8.53
C PHE A 163 6.30 8.12 8.17
N LEU A 164 6.96 7.28 8.97
CA LEU A 164 8.39 7.03 8.93
C LEU A 164 8.74 5.97 7.88
N HIS A 165 9.92 6.08 7.30
CA HIS A 165 10.51 5.11 6.35
C HIS A 165 9.55 4.58 5.26
N PRO A 166 8.80 5.45 4.54
CA PRO A 166 7.91 5.00 3.49
C PRO A 166 8.72 4.30 2.39
N ALA A 167 8.33 3.07 2.03
CA ALA A 167 8.99 2.31 0.99
C ALA A 167 7.97 1.64 0.08
N LEU A 168 7.93 2.13 -1.17
CA LEU A 168 7.17 1.56 -2.27
C LEU A 168 8.11 0.76 -3.16
N TRP A 169 7.85 -0.53 -3.35
CA TRP A 169 8.79 -1.44 -3.98
C TRP A 169 8.10 -2.45 -4.90
N ARG A 170 8.88 -3.02 -5.84
CA ARG A 170 8.51 -4.17 -6.66
C ARG A 170 9.73 -5.06 -6.88
N GLU A 171 9.52 -6.36 -7.03
CA GLU A 171 10.58 -7.30 -7.36
C GLU A 171 11.19 -6.96 -8.73
N GLN A 172 12.50 -7.08 -8.84
CA GLN A 172 13.15 -7.00 -10.15
C GLN A 172 13.04 -8.36 -10.82
N VAL A 173 12.49 -8.41 -12.03
CA VAL A 173 12.59 -9.62 -12.85
C VAL A 173 14.05 -9.77 -13.28
N PRO A 174 14.67 -10.94 -13.07
CA PRO A 174 16.01 -11.18 -13.58
C PRO A 174 16.04 -10.92 -15.08
N LEU A 175 16.93 -10.02 -15.52
CA LEU A 175 17.29 -9.92 -16.92
C LEU A 175 17.95 -11.25 -17.30
N THR A 176 17.23 -12.15 -17.97
CA THR A 176 17.88 -13.24 -18.69
C THR A 176 18.82 -12.59 -19.69
N SER A 177 20.12 -12.62 -19.40
CA SER A 177 21.18 -12.26 -20.33
C SER A 177 20.95 -13.07 -21.60
N ALA A 178 20.66 -12.37 -22.69
CA ALA A 178 20.55 -12.97 -24.00
C ALA A 178 21.86 -13.72 -24.28
N THR A 179 21.75 -15.05 -24.45
CA THR A 179 22.87 -15.88 -24.90
C THR A 179 23.32 -15.34 -26.26
N GLU A 180 24.48 -14.70 -26.30
CA GLU A 180 25.12 -14.31 -27.56
C GLU A 180 25.35 -15.57 -28.41
N PRO A 181 25.02 -15.55 -29.72
CA PRO A 181 25.34 -16.68 -30.59
C PRO A 181 26.86 -16.77 -30.72
N GLN A 182 27.45 -17.84 -30.18
CA GLN A 182 28.85 -18.17 -30.44
C GLN A 182 29.00 -18.53 -31.91
N THR A 183 29.55 -17.59 -32.69
CA THR A 183 30.03 -17.84 -34.05
C THR A 183 31.16 -18.85 -33.98
N GLN A 184 30.88 -20.12 -34.29
CA GLN A 184 31.92 -21.12 -34.54
C GLN A 184 32.70 -20.72 -35.80
N SER A 185 33.91 -20.19 -35.61
CA SER A 185 34.90 -20.10 -36.67
C SER A 185 35.58 -21.46 -36.81
N VAL A 186 35.26 -22.16 -37.89
CA VAL A 186 35.96 -23.37 -38.33
C VAL A 186 37.25 -22.91 -39.01
N ALA A 187 38.40 -23.18 -38.38
CA ALA A 187 39.69 -23.07 -39.05
C ALA A 187 40.07 -24.44 -39.63
N ALA A 188 40.27 -24.45 -40.95
CA ALA A 188 40.88 -25.52 -41.73
C ALA A 188 42.41 -25.52 -41.58
#